data_AF-A0A7S1MTB1-F1
#
_entry.id   AF-A0A7S1MTB1-F1
#
_cell.length_a   1.000
_cell.length_b   1.000
_cell.length_c   1.000
_cell.angle_alpha   90.00
_cell.angle_beta   90.00
_cell.angle_gamma   90.00
#
_symmetry.space_group_name_H-M   'P 1'
#
loop_
_entity.id
_entity.type
_entity.pdbx_description
1 polymer ?
#
loop_
_entity_poly.entity_id
_entity_poly.type
_entity_poly.pdbx_seq_one_letter_code
_entity_poly.pdbx_strand_id
1 'polypeptide(L)'
;LIKKARRAVLLTGTPALARPSELYTQISSIQSKRFPSWNEYASRYCDAKMGRWGMETNGATNLGELNCLLKEVMIRRLKSEVLTQLPAKRRQQVFVQLPAAAARQLKEKCDEMNALKDIADNPRCGQQERDAARVEGQTLMNALYQQSGKEKVQAVGEYLSTLIEGGCKFLVFAHHQEVLDGIEAAVTKSLHAVDKHARCVRIDGSTPMQKRQEEVTKFQNDPNIQVAVLSITAAGTGLTLTAASAVVFAELHWTPGVMQQAEDRAHRIGQQYSVNIHFLCAKGSVDDFIWPSLEKKLSVIGSALDGNCGNGLGTEEQITAPALDEGTPSVLQFFSQGGAGG
;
A
#
# COMPACT_ATOMS: atom_id res chain seq x y z
N LEU A 1 -4.72 15.19 27.59
CA LEU A 1 -3.64 16.17 27.34
C LEU A 1 -4.17 17.39 26.59
N ILE A 2 -4.68 17.25 25.36
CA ILE A 2 -5.18 18.37 24.53
C ILE A 2 -6.25 19.23 25.26
N LYS A 3 -7.25 18.62 25.90
CA LYS A 3 -8.32 19.35 26.63
C LYS A 3 -7.84 20.26 27.76
N LYS A 4 -6.61 20.06 28.28
CA LYS A 4 -6.02 20.88 29.34
C LYS A 4 -5.07 21.95 28.81
N ALA A 5 -4.75 21.93 27.51
CA ALA A 5 -3.80 22.85 26.89
C ALA A 5 -4.53 24.10 26.38
N ARG A 6 -3.90 25.28 26.54
CA ARG A 6 -4.42 26.55 25.99
C ARG A 6 -4.43 26.55 24.45
N ARG A 7 -3.45 25.88 23.85
CA ARG A 7 -3.28 25.71 22.39
C ARG A 7 -2.76 24.31 22.12
N ALA A 8 -3.16 23.72 21.01
CA ALA A 8 -2.67 22.44 20.53
C ALA A 8 -2.45 22.50 19.02
N VAL A 9 -1.36 21.91 18.56
CA VAL A 9 -1.04 21.72 17.14
C VAL A 9 -0.82 20.24 16.91
N LEU A 10 -1.55 19.66 15.96
CA LEU A 10 -1.39 18.27 15.56
C LEU A 10 -0.46 18.20 14.35
N LEU A 11 0.48 17.25 14.37
CA LEU A 11 1.44 17.04 13.30
C LEU A 11 1.25 15.64 12.71
N THR A 12 0.94 15.56 11.42
CA THR A 12 0.81 14.30 10.70
C THR A 12 1.19 14.51 9.23
N GLY A 13 1.89 13.54 8.65
CA GLY A 13 2.12 13.50 7.20
C GLY A 13 0.94 12.89 6.42
N THR A 14 0.02 12.21 7.11
CA THR A 14 -1.11 11.48 6.50
C THR A 14 -2.33 11.66 7.40
N PRO A 15 -3.13 12.73 7.22
CA PRO A 15 -4.23 13.06 8.13
C PRO A 15 -5.37 12.04 8.09
N ALA A 16 -5.57 11.33 6.99
CA ALA A 16 -6.47 10.18 6.90
C ALA A 16 -5.76 9.07 6.12
N LEU A 17 -5.79 7.85 6.65
CA LEU A 17 -5.14 6.69 6.06
C LEU A 17 -6.03 6.00 5.01
N ALA A 18 -7.34 5.96 5.22
CA ALA A 18 -8.28 5.38 4.25
C ALA A 18 -9.63 6.08 4.15
N ARG A 19 -10.15 6.68 5.24
CA ARG A 19 -11.54 7.14 5.28
C ARG A 19 -11.75 8.51 5.94
N PRO A 20 -12.81 9.25 5.58
CA PRO A 20 -13.18 10.51 6.24
C PRO A 20 -13.46 10.39 7.74
N SER A 21 -13.91 9.21 8.19
CA SER A 21 -14.17 8.91 9.60
C SER A 21 -12.96 9.13 10.50
N GLU A 22 -11.74 8.93 9.97
CA GLU A 22 -10.48 9.07 10.70
C GLU A 22 -10.12 10.54 11.01
N LEU A 23 -10.72 11.50 10.29
CA LEU A 23 -10.46 12.93 10.50
C LEU A 23 -11.21 13.49 11.72
N TYR A 24 -12.32 12.87 12.12
CA TYR A 24 -13.19 13.42 13.17
C TYR A 24 -12.47 13.64 14.51
N THR A 25 -11.71 12.64 14.97
CA THR A 25 -11.03 12.72 16.27
C THR A 25 -9.99 13.84 16.29
N GLN A 26 -9.35 14.10 15.15
CA GLN A 26 -8.39 15.20 14.99
C GLN A 26 -9.10 16.56 14.98
N ILE A 27 -10.17 16.70 14.18
CA ILE A 27 -10.92 17.95 14.09
C ILE A 27 -11.60 18.28 15.41
N SER A 28 -12.31 17.34 16.02
CA SER A 28 -13.00 17.52 17.31
C SER A 28 -12.04 17.83 18.47
N SER A 29 -10.76 17.42 18.35
CA SER A 29 -9.73 17.77 19.34
C SER A 29 -9.26 19.23 19.23
N ILE A 30 -9.32 19.85 18.05
CA ILE A 30 -8.90 21.24 17.81
C ILE A 30 -10.10 22.20 17.86
N GLN A 31 -11.22 21.82 17.24
CA GLN A 31 -12.45 22.60 17.12
C GLN A 31 -13.67 21.79 17.54
N SER A 32 -13.77 21.48 18.84
CA SER A 32 -14.89 20.72 19.40
C SER A 32 -16.28 21.34 19.18
N LYS A 33 -16.35 22.67 18.96
CA LYS A 33 -17.60 23.38 18.70
C LYS A 33 -18.10 23.26 17.25
N ARG A 34 -17.22 22.92 16.30
CA ARG A 34 -17.57 22.86 14.87
C ARG A 34 -18.33 21.58 14.54
N PHE A 35 -17.94 20.47 15.15
CA PHE A 35 -18.63 19.18 15.08
C PHE A 35 -18.88 18.68 16.50
N PRO A 36 -20.05 18.99 17.08
CA PRO A 36 -20.33 18.69 18.48
C PRO A 36 -20.51 17.19 18.73
N SER A 37 -20.96 16.41 17.74
CA SER A 37 -21.19 14.97 17.88
C SER A 37 -20.61 14.14 16.74
N TRP A 38 -20.16 12.93 17.09
CA TRP A 38 -19.70 11.94 16.12
C TRP A 38 -20.81 11.53 15.16
N ASN A 39 -22.04 11.40 15.65
CA ASN A 39 -23.18 10.94 14.85
C ASN A 39 -23.57 11.94 13.75
N GLU A 40 -23.49 13.24 14.03
CA GLU A 40 -23.69 14.28 13.02
C GLU A 40 -22.59 14.24 11.95
N TYR A 41 -21.33 14.15 12.38
CA TYR A 41 -20.20 14.05 11.45
C TYR A 41 -20.29 12.78 10.59
N ALA A 42 -20.56 11.64 11.20
CA ALA A 42 -20.65 10.34 10.54
C ALA A 42 -21.79 10.32 9.52
N SER A 43 -22.99 10.79 9.91
CA SER A 43 -24.15 10.88 9.01
C SER A 43 -23.87 11.81 7.82
N ARG A 44 -23.17 12.94 8.05
CA ARG A 44 -22.93 13.93 7.00
C ARG A 44 -21.80 13.57 6.05
N TYR A 45 -20.70 12.98 6.54
CA TYR A 45 -19.47 12.81 5.76
C TYR A 45 -19.02 11.36 5.54
N CYS A 46 -19.53 10.40 6.31
CA CYS A 46 -19.07 9.02 6.28
C CYS A 46 -20.09 8.03 5.69
N ASP A 47 -21.16 8.53 5.05
CA ASP A 47 -22.30 7.72 4.58
C ASP A 47 -22.79 6.74 5.65
N ALA A 48 -23.03 7.25 6.87
CA ALA A 48 -23.30 6.39 8.01
C ALA A 48 -24.60 5.59 7.82
N LYS A 49 -24.49 4.26 7.93
CA LYS A 49 -25.62 3.33 7.80
C LYS A 49 -25.75 2.50 9.06
N MET A 50 -26.98 2.18 9.47
CA MET A 50 -27.20 1.30 10.60
C MET A 50 -27.04 -0.15 10.14
N GLY A 51 -25.97 -0.80 10.60
CA GLY A 51 -25.72 -2.22 10.41
C GLY A 51 -26.20 -3.04 11.61
N ARG A 52 -26.00 -4.35 11.54
CA ARG A 52 -26.40 -5.32 12.58
C ARG A 52 -25.71 -5.07 13.93
N TRP A 53 -24.46 -4.62 13.91
CA TRP A 53 -23.59 -4.48 15.08
C TRP A 53 -23.29 -3.02 15.44
N GLY A 54 -24.00 -2.07 14.80
CA GLY A 54 -23.84 -0.64 15.03
C GLY A 54 -23.75 0.15 13.74
N MET A 55 -23.34 1.41 13.88
CA MET A 55 -23.25 2.37 12.79
C MET A 55 -22.01 2.11 11.93
N GLU A 56 -22.21 1.72 10.68
CA GLU A 56 -21.16 1.54 9.68
C GLU A 56 -20.80 2.90 9.07
N THR A 57 -19.52 3.24 9.04
CA THR A 57 -19.00 4.54 8.58
C THR A 57 -17.92 4.36 7.51
N ASN A 58 -18.16 3.38 6.64
CA ASN A 58 -17.21 2.91 5.63
C ASN A 58 -17.26 3.74 4.33
N GLY A 59 -18.28 4.58 4.15
CA GLY A 59 -18.49 5.37 2.94
C GLY A 59 -18.05 6.82 3.08
N ALA A 60 -18.53 7.65 2.15
CA ALA A 60 -18.10 9.04 2.02
C ALA A 60 -19.18 9.88 1.33
N THR A 61 -19.52 11.03 1.92
CA THR A 61 -20.54 11.96 1.42
C THR A 61 -20.09 13.41 1.65
N ASN A 62 -20.63 14.37 0.89
CA ASN A 62 -20.36 15.81 1.08
C ASN A 62 -18.88 16.20 1.13
N LEU A 63 -18.03 15.54 0.34
CA LEU A 63 -16.56 15.70 0.41
C LEU A 63 -16.07 17.10 0.04
N GLY A 64 -16.76 17.81 -0.87
CA GLY A 64 -16.43 19.19 -1.21
C GLY A 64 -16.66 20.15 -0.05
N GLU A 65 -17.75 19.98 0.70
CA GLU A 65 -17.98 20.73 1.95
C GLU A 65 -16.91 20.39 2.98
N LEU A 66 -16.62 19.11 3.19
CA LEU A 66 -15.57 18.67 4.10
C LEU A 66 -14.21 19.30 3.74
N ASN A 67 -13.88 19.38 2.45
CA ASN A 67 -12.65 20.01 1.98
C ASN A 67 -12.56 21.49 2.38
N CYS A 68 -13.63 22.26 2.15
CA CYS A 68 -13.68 23.66 2.54
C CYS A 68 -13.46 23.84 4.05
N LEU A 69 -14.08 22.97 4.86
CA LEU A 69 -13.91 23.00 6.31
C LEU A 69 -12.48 22.64 6.74
N LEU A 70 -11.87 21.65 6.09
CA LEU A 70 -10.51 21.25 6.40
C LEU A 70 -9.49 22.36 6.10
N LYS A 71 -9.71 23.19 5.08
CA LYS A 71 -8.86 24.35 4.76
C LYS A 71 -8.80 25.39 5.87
N GLU A 72 -9.82 25.46 6.74
CA GLU A 72 -9.83 26.39 7.89
C GLU A 72 -9.03 25.86 9.10
N VAL A 73 -8.81 24.55 9.20
CA VAL A 73 -8.21 23.90 10.38
C VAL A 73 -6.89 23.18 10.10
N MET A 74 -6.54 22.97 8.84
CA MET A 74 -5.37 22.22 8.41
C MET A 74 -4.57 23.03 7.39
N ILE A 75 -3.25 23.07 7.60
CA ILE A 75 -2.30 23.52 6.58
C ILE A 75 -1.69 22.26 5.95
N ARG A 76 -1.95 22.06 4.65
CA ARG A 76 -1.45 20.93 3.87
C ARG A 76 -0.79 21.45 2.61
N ARG A 77 0.37 20.89 2.27
CA ARG A 77 1.13 21.17 1.05
C ARG A 77 1.64 19.85 0.48
N LEU A 78 1.52 19.68 -0.83
CA LEU A 78 1.99 18.47 -1.52
C LEU A 78 3.50 18.58 -1.78
N LYS A 79 4.20 17.44 -1.76
CA LYS A 79 5.64 17.41 -2.06
C LYS A 79 5.96 18.02 -3.42
N SER A 80 5.11 17.78 -4.43
CA SER A 80 5.24 18.36 -5.76
C SER A 80 5.15 19.89 -5.78
N GLU A 81 4.47 20.50 -4.81
CA GLU A 81 4.32 21.97 -4.72
C GLU A 81 5.50 22.63 -4.02
N VAL A 82 6.17 21.92 -3.10
CA VAL A 82 7.19 22.52 -2.21
C VAL A 82 8.61 21.97 -2.43
N LEU A 83 8.75 20.80 -3.04
CA LEU A 83 10.02 20.11 -3.26
C LEU A 83 10.17 19.80 -4.75
N THR A 84 10.20 20.84 -5.59
CA THR A 84 10.33 20.72 -7.05
C THR A 84 11.64 20.06 -7.49
N GLN A 85 12.66 20.06 -6.63
CA GLN A 85 13.94 19.39 -6.82
C GLN A 85 13.89 17.88 -6.55
N LEU A 86 12.83 17.37 -5.94
CA LEU A 86 12.68 15.95 -5.65
C LEU A 86 12.16 15.24 -6.90
N PRO A 87 12.90 14.27 -7.48
CA PRO A 87 12.44 13.54 -8.65
C PRO A 87 11.07 12.90 -8.43
N ALA A 88 10.25 12.82 -9.48
CA ALA A 88 8.91 12.26 -9.38
C ALA A 88 8.93 10.76 -9.01
N LYS A 89 7.87 10.31 -8.33
CA LYS A 89 7.59 8.88 -8.17
C LYS A 89 6.85 8.37 -9.40
N ARG A 90 7.26 7.22 -9.93
CA ARG A 90 6.49 6.50 -10.96
C ARG A 90 5.87 5.26 -10.32
N ARG A 91 4.57 5.06 -10.51
CA ARG A 91 3.84 3.91 -9.98
C ARG A 91 3.43 2.99 -11.12
N GLN A 92 3.72 1.71 -10.97
CA GLN A 92 3.41 0.69 -11.97
C GLN A 92 2.73 -0.50 -11.30
N GLN A 93 1.67 -0.99 -11.91
CA GLN A 93 1.06 -2.26 -11.55
C GLN A 93 1.69 -3.36 -12.38
N VAL A 94 2.34 -4.32 -11.73
CA VAL A 94 3.06 -5.41 -12.39
C VAL A 94 2.33 -6.72 -12.12
N PHE A 95 1.86 -7.37 -13.17
CA PHE A 95 1.18 -8.66 -13.06
C PHE A 95 2.19 -9.81 -13.08
N VAL A 96 2.27 -10.54 -11.97
CA VAL A 96 3.11 -11.74 -11.85
C VAL A 96 2.32 -12.99 -12.24
N GLN A 97 2.99 -13.94 -12.87
CA GLN A 97 2.38 -15.19 -13.30
C GLN A 97 2.50 -16.23 -12.19
N LEU A 98 1.36 -16.79 -11.78
CA LEU A 98 1.32 -17.86 -10.79
C LEU A 98 1.40 -19.22 -11.47
N PRO A 99 1.95 -20.26 -10.80
CA PRO A 99 1.82 -21.63 -11.26
C PRO A 99 0.36 -22.00 -11.52
N ALA A 100 0.08 -22.73 -12.60
CA ALA A 100 -1.29 -22.99 -13.07
C ALA A 100 -2.21 -23.60 -12.00
N ALA A 101 -1.66 -24.50 -11.17
CA ALA A 101 -2.39 -25.11 -10.06
C ALA A 101 -2.80 -24.09 -8.99
N ALA A 102 -1.88 -23.22 -8.58
CA ALA A 102 -2.12 -22.15 -7.60
C ALA A 102 -3.11 -21.10 -8.15
N ALA A 103 -2.91 -20.67 -9.40
CA ALA A 103 -3.79 -19.73 -10.08
C ALA A 103 -5.24 -20.24 -10.13
N ARG A 104 -5.43 -21.54 -10.44
CA ARG A 104 -6.75 -22.16 -10.47
C ARG A 104 -7.41 -22.18 -9.09
N GLN A 105 -6.69 -22.61 -8.06
CA GLN A 105 -7.24 -22.66 -6.70
C GLN A 105 -7.63 -21.28 -6.17
N LEU A 106 -6.81 -20.26 -6.40
CA LEU A 106 -7.13 -18.89 -5.99
C LEU A 106 -8.34 -18.36 -6.75
N LYS A 107 -8.43 -18.64 -8.05
CA LYS A 107 -9.56 -18.21 -8.87
C LYS A 107 -10.87 -18.83 -8.39
N GLU A 108 -10.90 -20.13 -8.10
CA GLU A 108 -12.10 -20.81 -7.56
C GLU A 108 -12.60 -20.13 -6.28
N LYS A 109 -11.69 -19.76 -5.36
CA LYS A 109 -12.04 -19.00 -4.15
C LYS A 109 -12.47 -17.56 -4.42
N CYS A 110 -11.93 -16.91 -5.45
CA CYS A 110 -12.37 -15.58 -5.87
C CYS A 110 -13.80 -15.62 -6.45
N ASP A 111 -14.12 -16.66 -7.20
CA ASP A 111 -15.46 -16.88 -7.76
C ASP A 111 -16.48 -17.14 -6.65
N GLU A 112 -16.12 -17.96 -5.64
CA GLU A 112 -16.91 -18.16 -4.42
C GLU A 112 -17.13 -16.84 -3.65
N MET A 113 -16.08 -16.03 -3.50
CA MET A 113 -16.17 -14.70 -2.89
C MET A 113 -17.14 -13.78 -3.64
N ASN A 114 -17.12 -13.80 -4.97
CA ASN A 114 -18.04 -13.00 -5.78
C ASN A 114 -19.48 -13.45 -5.59
N ALA A 115 -19.73 -14.76 -5.57
CA ALA A 115 -21.07 -15.30 -5.29
C ALA A 115 -21.59 -14.88 -3.91
N LEU A 116 -20.74 -14.91 -2.87
CA LEU A 116 -21.11 -14.44 -1.53
C LEU A 116 -21.41 -12.94 -1.51
N LYS A 117 -20.66 -12.12 -2.25
CA LYS A 117 -20.94 -10.67 -2.39
C LYS A 117 -22.26 -10.42 -3.10
N ASP A 118 -22.54 -11.16 -4.17
CA ASP A 118 -23.80 -11.03 -4.91
C ASP A 118 -24.99 -11.32 -4.00
N ILE A 119 -24.91 -12.35 -3.15
CA ILE A 119 -25.94 -12.63 -2.14
C ILE A 119 -26.03 -11.49 -1.12
N ALA A 120 -24.90 -11.04 -0.58
CA ALA A 120 -24.83 -10.00 0.45
C ALA A 120 -25.38 -8.63 0.00
N ASP A 121 -25.24 -8.30 -1.27
CA ASP A 121 -25.68 -7.04 -1.87
C ASP A 121 -27.05 -7.13 -2.55
N ASN A 122 -27.63 -8.33 -2.69
CA ASN A 122 -28.93 -8.54 -3.31
C ASN A 122 -30.08 -8.17 -2.34
N PRO A 123 -30.87 -7.12 -2.63
CA PRO A 123 -31.99 -6.71 -1.78
C PRO A 123 -33.14 -7.73 -1.78
N ARG A 124 -33.19 -8.66 -2.73
CA ARG A 124 -34.21 -9.72 -2.81
C ARG A 124 -33.98 -10.87 -1.83
N CYS A 125 -32.75 -11.07 -1.35
CA CYS A 125 -32.42 -12.10 -0.37
C CYS A 125 -32.95 -11.74 1.03
N GLY A 126 -33.08 -12.74 1.91
CA GLY A 126 -33.45 -12.48 3.30
C GLY A 126 -32.36 -11.71 4.05
N GLN A 127 -32.71 -10.89 5.06
CA GLN A 127 -31.69 -10.18 5.85
C GLN A 127 -30.72 -11.15 6.54
N GLN A 128 -31.22 -12.28 7.05
CA GLN A 128 -30.39 -13.32 7.67
C GLN A 128 -29.42 -13.95 6.68
N GLU A 129 -29.86 -14.19 5.45
CA GLU A 129 -29.05 -14.76 4.37
C GLU A 129 -27.93 -13.80 3.95
N ARG A 130 -28.26 -12.52 3.76
CA ARG A 130 -27.26 -11.47 3.51
C ARG A 130 -26.22 -11.37 4.62
N ASP A 131 -26.67 -11.39 5.87
CA ASP A 131 -25.77 -11.30 7.03
C ASP A 131 -24.86 -12.52 7.13
N ALA A 132 -25.36 -13.72 6.86
CA ALA A 132 -24.57 -14.94 6.80
C ALA A 132 -23.50 -14.86 5.70
N ALA A 133 -23.88 -14.46 4.48
CA ALA A 133 -22.98 -14.29 3.35
C ALA A 133 -21.86 -13.26 3.64
N ARG A 134 -22.15 -12.19 4.40
CA ARG A 134 -21.14 -11.21 4.82
C ARG A 134 -20.11 -11.79 5.79
N VAL A 135 -20.56 -12.60 6.75
CA VAL A 135 -19.66 -13.22 7.74
C VAL A 135 -18.79 -14.29 7.07
N GLU A 136 -19.39 -15.11 6.21
CA GLU A 136 -18.68 -16.11 5.42
C GLU A 136 -17.69 -15.46 4.46
N GLY A 137 -18.13 -14.41 3.74
CA GLY A 137 -17.29 -13.60 2.87
C GLY A 137 -16.11 -12.97 3.63
N GLN A 138 -16.32 -12.46 4.85
CA GLN A 138 -15.20 -11.91 5.64
C GLN A 138 -14.16 -12.98 6.00
N THR A 139 -14.60 -14.20 6.32
CA THR A 139 -13.72 -15.32 6.64
C THR A 139 -12.95 -15.78 5.42
N LEU A 140 -13.64 -15.96 4.30
CA LEU A 140 -13.03 -16.34 3.01
C LEU A 140 -12.05 -15.27 2.52
N MET A 141 -12.35 -13.98 2.72
CA MET A 141 -11.47 -12.88 2.30
C MET A 141 -10.14 -12.91 3.04
N ASN A 142 -10.18 -13.14 4.36
CA ASN A 142 -8.96 -13.24 5.16
C ASN A 142 -8.12 -14.46 4.76
N ALA A 143 -8.77 -15.61 4.53
CA ALA A 143 -8.10 -16.82 4.05
C ALA A 143 -7.48 -16.63 2.66
N LEU A 144 -8.21 -15.99 1.74
CA LEU A 144 -7.74 -15.67 0.39
C LEU A 144 -6.56 -14.70 0.43
N TYR A 145 -6.59 -13.70 1.30
CA TYR A 145 -5.50 -12.76 1.49
C TYR A 145 -4.21 -13.45 1.94
N GLN A 146 -4.29 -14.32 2.94
CA GLN A 146 -3.14 -15.07 3.42
C GLN A 146 -2.63 -16.08 2.38
N GLN A 147 -3.53 -16.83 1.73
CA GLN A 147 -3.14 -17.83 0.74
C GLN A 147 -2.51 -17.19 -0.50
N SER A 148 -3.11 -16.12 -1.02
CA SER A 148 -2.58 -15.41 -2.19
C SER A 148 -1.17 -14.88 -1.94
N GLY A 149 -0.87 -14.41 -0.73
CA GLY A 149 0.49 -14.03 -0.34
C GLY A 149 1.49 -15.18 -0.50
N LYS A 150 1.16 -16.37 0.02
CA LYS A 150 2.03 -17.55 -0.06
C LYS A 150 2.28 -18.00 -1.49
N GLU A 151 1.23 -18.10 -2.30
CA GLU A 151 1.35 -18.54 -3.70
C GLU A 151 2.15 -17.55 -4.56
N LYS A 152 2.13 -16.26 -4.22
CA LYS A 152 2.91 -15.22 -4.92
C LYS A 152 4.41 -15.29 -4.64
N VAL A 153 4.87 -15.90 -3.54
CA VAL A 153 6.29 -15.86 -3.12
C VAL A 153 7.25 -16.27 -4.23
N GLN A 154 6.95 -17.35 -4.95
CA GLN A 154 7.81 -17.83 -6.03
C GLN A 154 7.91 -16.80 -7.16
N ALA A 155 6.78 -16.36 -7.70
CA ALA A 155 6.73 -15.42 -8.83
C ALA A 155 7.30 -14.04 -8.45
N VAL A 156 7.10 -13.62 -7.20
CA VAL A 156 7.76 -12.43 -6.65
C VAL A 156 9.28 -12.64 -6.62
N GLY A 157 9.77 -13.78 -6.13
CA GLY A 157 11.20 -14.09 -6.09
C GLY A 157 11.85 -14.03 -7.47
N GLU A 158 11.20 -14.58 -8.50
CA GLU A 158 11.62 -14.50 -9.90
C GLU A 158 11.66 -13.06 -10.40
N TYR A 159 10.66 -12.23 -10.08
CA TYR A 159 10.70 -10.82 -10.43
C TYR A 159 11.84 -10.07 -9.71
N LEU A 160 12.06 -10.36 -8.43
CA LEU A 160 13.12 -9.73 -7.65
C LEU A 160 14.52 -10.13 -8.14
N SER A 161 14.72 -11.36 -8.65
CA SER A 161 16.01 -11.75 -9.22
C SER A 161 16.38 -10.89 -10.43
N THR A 162 15.41 -10.54 -11.28
CA THR A 162 15.66 -9.62 -12.41
C THR A 162 16.08 -8.22 -11.96
N LEU A 163 15.53 -7.73 -10.84
CA LEU A 163 15.93 -6.44 -10.25
C LEU A 163 17.32 -6.50 -9.61
N ILE A 164 17.67 -7.65 -9.01
CA ILE A 164 18.99 -7.88 -8.42
C ILE A 164 20.07 -7.87 -9.52
N GLU A 165 19.83 -8.58 -10.62
CA GLU A 165 20.72 -8.59 -11.80
C GLU A 165 20.89 -7.19 -12.41
N GLY A 166 19.88 -6.33 -12.30
CA GLY A 166 19.96 -4.92 -12.70
C GLY A 166 20.84 -4.04 -11.80
N GLY A 167 21.33 -4.54 -10.66
CA GLY A 167 22.29 -3.84 -9.79
C GLY A 167 21.72 -2.67 -8.96
N CYS A 168 20.41 -2.44 -9.00
CA CYS A 168 19.78 -1.35 -8.25
C CYS A 168 19.54 -1.72 -6.78
N LYS A 169 19.66 -0.75 -5.86
CA LYS A 169 19.18 -0.91 -4.48
C LYS A 169 17.69 -0.68 -4.38
N PHE A 170 16.95 -1.58 -3.73
CA PHE A 170 15.50 -1.48 -3.63
C PHE A 170 14.93 -1.98 -2.32
N LEU A 171 13.72 -1.52 -2.02
CA LEU A 171 12.92 -1.97 -0.87
C LEU A 171 11.89 -3.00 -1.32
N VAL A 172 11.67 -4.04 -0.54
CA VAL A 172 10.56 -4.99 -0.76
C VAL A 172 9.66 -4.96 0.46
N PHE A 173 8.37 -4.71 0.23
CA PHE A 173 7.36 -4.69 1.27
C PHE A 173 6.42 -5.90 1.15
N ALA A 174 6.23 -6.59 2.27
CA ALA A 174 5.21 -7.64 2.42
C ALA A 174 4.49 -7.54 3.77
N HIS A 175 3.33 -8.19 3.90
CA HIS A 175 2.49 -8.14 5.09
C HIS A 175 2.72 -9.36 5.99
N HIS A 176 2.55 -10.56 5.45
CA HIS A 176 2.55 -11.80 6.21
C HIS A 176 3.98 -12.25 6.51
N GLN A 177 4.22 -12.77 7.72
CA GLN A 177 5.56 -13.24 8.13
C GLN A 177 6.06 -14.38 7.23
N GLU A 178 5.21 -15.35 6.91
CA GLU A 178 5.58 -16.45 6.00
C GLU A 178 5.99 -15.96 4.60
N VAL A 179 5.39 -14.86 4.13
CA VAL A 179 5.74 -14.24 2.85
C VAL A 179 7.06 -13.49 2.95
N LEU A 180 7.30 -12.77 4.05
CA LEU A 180 8.59 -12.14 4.34
C LEU A 180 9.72 -13.17 4.39
N ASP A 181 9.50 -14.30 5.08
CA ASP A 181 10.44 -15.41 5.17
C ASP A 181 10.76 -16.00 3.79
N GLY A 182 9.73 -16.24 2.98
CA GLY A 182 9.87 -16.74 1.62
C GLY A 182 10.62 -15.79 0.69
N ILE A 183 10.32 -14.49 0.77
CA ILE A 183 11.00 -13.44 0.00
C ILE A 183 12.47 -13.32 0.43
N GLU A 184 12.76 -13.31 1.73
CA GLU A 184 14.13 -13.25 2.24
C GLU A 184 14.97 -14.43 1.75
N ALA A 185 14.42 -15.64 1.78
CA ALA A 185 15.08 -16.83 1.26
C ALA A 185 15.33 -16.73 -0.26
N ALA A 186 14.33 -16.29 -1.04
CA ALA A 186 14.46 -16.12 -2.48
C ALA A 186 15.51 -15.04 -2.84
N VAL A 187 15.44 -13.88 -2.21
CA VAL A 187 16.39 -12.76 -2.40
C VAL A 187 17.79 -13.18 -2.02
N THR A 188 17.99 -13.85 -0.89
CA THR A 188 19.32 -14.31 -0.45
C THR A 188 19.92 -15.29 -1.44
N LYS A 189 19.12 -16.22 -1.95
CA LYS A 189 19.56 -17.16 -2.99
C LYS A 189 19.98 -16.42 -4.27
N SER A 190 19.18 -15.47 -4.75
CA SER A 190 19.48 -14.70 -5.96
C SER A 190 20.69 -13.78 -5.78
N LEU A 191 20.84 -13.14 -4.62
CA LEU A 191 22.02 -12.32 -4.31
C LEU A 191 23.30 -13.14 -4.35
N HIS A 192 23.33 -14.29 -3.68
CA HIS A 192 24.51 -15.17 -3.67
C HIS A 192 24.84 -15.77 -5.04
N ALA A 193 23.89 -15.84 -5.96
CA ALA A 193 24.14 -16.26 -7.34
C ALA A 193 24.90 -15.21 -8.14
N VAL A 194 24.70 -13.92 -7.83
CA VAL A 194 25.41 -12.80 -8.47
C VAL A 194 26.73 -12.50 -7.75
N ASP A 195 26.69 -12.37 -6.42
CA ASP A 195 27.85 -12.12 -5.57
C ASP A 195 27.66 -12.81 -4.21
N LYS A 196 28.60 -13.68 -3.83
CA LYS A 196 28.59 -14.40 -2.56
C LYS A 196 28.68 -13.49 -1.33
N HIS A 197 29.13 -12.25 -1.51
CA HIS A 197 29.23 -11.26 -0.43
C HIS A 197 27.99 -10.35 -0.35
N ALA A 198 27.10 -10.41 -1.33
CA ALA A 198 25.88 -9.62 -1.32
C ALA A 198 24.90 -10.10 -0.25
N ARG A 199 24.30 -9.15 0.47
CA ARG A 199 23.41 -9.38 1.60
C ARG A 199 22.10 -8.61 1.45
N CYS A 200 21.09 -9.07 2.15
CA CYS A 200 19.87 -8.30 2.38
C CYS A 200 19.71 -7.97 3.86
N VAL A 201 18.88 -6.97 4.16
CA VAL A 201 18.47 -6.63 5.53
C VAL A 201 16.99 -6.87 5.69
N ARG A 202 16.57 -7.27 6.89
CA ARG A 202 15.16 -7.48 7.24
C ARG A 202 14.73 -6.60 8.40
N ILE A 203 13.60 -5.91 8.24
CA ILE A 203 12.96 -5.13 9.32
C ILE A 203 11.46 -5.41 9.35
N ASP A 204 10.99 -6.03 10.44
CA ASP A 204 9.59 -6.37 10.64
C ASP A 204 9.10 -5.95 12.04
N GLY A 205 7.91 -6.41 12.45
CA GLY A 205 7.33 -6.10 13.76
C GLY A 205 8.14 -6.61 14.95
N SER A 206 8.93 -7.67 14.77
CA SER A 206 9.75 -8.30 15.82
C SER A 206 11.10 -7.61 16.02
N THR A 207 11.56 -6.83 15.04
CA THR A 207 12.86 -6.15 15.10
C THR A 207 12.88 -5.06 16.19
N PRO A 208 13.77 -5.16 17.20
CA PRO A 208 13.91 -4.14 18.25
C PRO A 208 14.34 -2.77 17.69
N MET A 209 13.90 -1.68 18.33
CA MET A 209 14.14 -0.30 17.86
C MET A 209 15.62 0.00 17.57
N GLN A 210 16.53 -0.40 18.46
CA GLN A 210 17.97 -0.17 18.29
C GLN A 210 18.51 -0.87 17.02
N LYS A 211 18.14 -2.15 16.83
CA LYS A 211 18.55 -2.92 15.65
C LYS A 211 17.97 -2.34 14.36
N ARG A 212 16.75 -1.78 14.37
CA ARG A 212 16.19 -1.12 13.17
C ARG A 212 17.11 -0.04 12.64
N GLN A 213 17.63 0.81 13.52
CA GLN A 213 18.51 1.91 13.12
C GLN A 213 19.85 1.40 12.59
N GLU A 214 20.38 0.32 13.17
CA GLU A 214 21.59 -0.35 12.67
C GLU A 214 21.36 -0.91 11.27
N GLU A 215 20.26 -1.63 11.02
CA GLU A 215 19.94 -2.18 9.70
C GLU A 215 19.68 -1.10 8.65
N VAL A 216 19.02 0.00 9.02
CA VAL A 216 18.87 1.18 8.14
C VAL A 216 20.23 1.76 7.77
N THR A 217 21.13 1.89 8.75
CA THR A 217 22.47 2.46 8.53
C THR A 217 23.29 1.56 7.62
N LYS A 218 23.22 0.24 7.82
CA LYS A 218 23.85 -0.76 6.96
C LYS A 218 23.32 -0.67 5.53
N PHE A 219 22.01 -0.66 5.33
CA PHE A 219 21.40 -0.54 4.00
C PHE A 219 21.84 0.73 3.25
N GLN A 220 21.91 1.87 3.95
CA GLN A 220 22.29 3.13 3.32
C GLN A 220 23.76 3.20 2.94
N ASN A 221 24.66 2.65 3.77
CA ASN A 221 26.11 2.87 3.63
C ASN A 221 26.89 1.67 3.07
N ASP A 222 26.42 0.43 3.24
CA ASP A 222 27.13 -0.77 2.78
C ASP A 222 26.79 -1.05 1.31
N PRO A 223 27.77 -1.04 0.39
CA PRO A 223 27.52 -1.36 -1.02
C PRO A 223 27.11 -2.82 -1.25
N ASN A 224 27.47 -3.74 -0.34
CA ASN A 224 27.11 -5.15 -0.45
C ASN A 224 25.65 -5.43 -0.08
N ILE A 225 24.93 -4.44 0.46
CA ILE A 225 23.52 -4.58 0.83
C ILE A 225 22.66 -3.93 -0.24
N GLN A 226 22.04 -4.78 -1.07
CA GLN A 226 21.23 -4.34 -2.21
C GLN A 226 19.74 -4.27 -1.88
N VAL A 227 19.24 -5.19 -1.04
CA VAL A 227 17.81 -5.37 -0.81
C VAL A 227 17.46 -5.19 0.67
N ALA A 228 16.41 -4.43 0.95
CA ALA A 228 15.80 -4.36 2.27
C ALA A 228 14.39 -4.96 2.24
N VAL A 229 14.20 -6.08 2.94
CA VAL A 229 12.91 -6.75 3.13
C VAL A 229 12.22 -6.15 4.36
N LEU A 230 11.05 -5.54 4.16
CA LEU A 230 10.38 -4.73 5.16
C LEU A 230 8.93 -5.21 5.32
N SER A 231 8.46 -5.26 6.56
CA SER A 231 7.01 -5.38 6.77
C SER A 231 6.31 -4.08 6.34
N ILE A 232 5.18 -4.18 5.63
CA ILE A 232 4.37 -3.00 5.23
C ILE A 232 4.01 -2.14 6.45
N THR A 233 3.76 -2.74 7.61
CA THR A 233 3.42 -2.01 8.83
C THR A 233 4.63 -1.30 9.46
N ALA A 234 5.86 -1.71 9.12
CA ALA A 234 7.07 -1.01 9.55
C ALA A 234 7.18 0.41 8.96
N ALA A 235 6.42 0.73 7.89
CA ALA A 235 6.38 2.06 7.28
C ALA A 235 6.00 3.19 8.27
N GLY A 236 5.22 2.89 9.30
CA GLY A 236 4.83 3.85 10.33
C GLY A 236 5.95 4.25 11.30
N THR A 237 7.10 3.57 11.26
CA THR A 237 8.19 3.76 12.24
C THR A 237 9.18 4.89 11.90
N GLY A 238 8.96 5.63 10.81
CA GLY A 238 9.73 6.84 10.53
C GLY A 238 11.10 6.64 9.88
N LEU A 239 11.42 5.43 9.39
CA LEU A 239 12.72 5.10 8.77
C LEU A 239 13.04 5.98 7.55
N THR A 240 14.32 6.19 7.27
CA THR A 240 14.81 6.90 6.08
C THR A 240 15.68 5.94 5.27
N LEU A 241 15.24 5.61 4.05
CA LEU A 241 15.85 4.60 3.19
C LEU A 241 16.07 5.16 1.77
N THR A 242 16.64 6.37 1.70
CA THR A 242 16.85 7.13 0.46
C THR A 242 17.88 6.51 -0.48
N ALA A 243 18.69 5.56 -0.01
CA ALA A 243 19.60 4.79 -0.86
C ALA A 243 18.86 3.88 -1.87
N ALA A 244 17.57 3.60 -1.68
CA ALA A 244 16.78 2.82 -2.60
C ALA A 244 16.27 3.67 -3.78
N SER A 245 16.42 3.18 -5.01
CA SER A 245 15.86 3.77 -6.22
C SER A 245 14.55 3.10 -6.66
N ALA A 246 14.21 1.94 -6.10
CA ALA A 246 12.94 1.28 -6.34
C ALA A 246 12.29 0.76 -5.05
N VAL A 247 10.96 0.65 -5.08
CA VAL A 247 10.12 0.09 -4.01
C VAL A 247 9.19 -0.94 -4.64
N VAL A 248 9.23 -2.16 -4.14
CA VAL A 248 8.41 -3.27 -4.62
C VAL A 248 7.45 -3.68 -3.52
N PHE A 249 6.15 -3.68 -3.80
CA PHE A 249 5.13 -4.25 -2.94
C PHE A 249 4.83 -5.68 -3.42
N ALA A 250 5.33 -6.67 -2.69
CA ALA A 250 5.01 -8.08 -2.93
C ALA A 250 3.57 -8.42 -2.52
N GLU A 251 3.07 -7.73 -1.50
CA GLU A 251 1.68 -7.78 -1.06
C GLU A 251 1.08 -6.37 -1.03
N LEU A 252 -0.21 -6.28 -1.32
CA LEU A 252 -0.97 -5.05 -1.17
C LEU A 252 -1.58 -4.96 0.23
N HIS A 253 -1.84 -3.74 0.70
CA HIS A 253 -2.50 -3.52 1.98
C HIS A 253 -3.87 -2.85 1.75
N TRP A 254 -4.88 -3.14 2.58
CA TRP A 254 -6.22 -2.59 2.43
C TRP A 254 -6.33 -1.07 2.68
N THR A 255 -5.30 -0.48 3.28
CA THR A 255 -5.25 0.94 3.68
C THR A 255 -4.19 1.68 2.86
N PRO A 256 -4.57 2.59 1.95
CA PRO A 256 -3.64 3.26 1.05
C PRO A 256 -2.61 4.14 1.77
N GLY A 257 -2.99 4.80 2.87
CA GLY A 257 -2.09 5.66 3.64
C GLY A 257 -0.87 4.91 4.19
N VAL A 258 -1.02 3.61 4.52
CA VAL A 258 0.11 2.77 4.95
C VAL A 258 1.08 2.53 3.79
N MET A 259 0.57 2.28 2.59
CA MET A 259 1.38 2.10 1.39
C MET A 259 2.08 3.40 0.99
N GLN A 260 1.37 4.54 1.02
CA GLN A 260 1.97 5.85 0.76
C GLN A 260 3.09 6.18 1.76
N GLN A 261 2.90 5.85 3.04
CA GLN A 261 3.96 6.00 4.04
C GLN A 261 5.18 5.10 3.77
N ALA A 262 4.96 3.91 3.21
CA ALA A 262 6.00 2.97 2.82
C ALA A 262 6.82 3.52 1.64
N GLU A 263 6.15 4.00 0.58
CA GLU A 263 6.81 4.69 -0.55
C GLU A 263 7.67 5.87 -0.07
N ASP A 264 7.12 6.67 0.86
CA ASP A 264 7.77 7.87 1.38
C ASP A 264 8.99 7.57 2.27
N ARG A 265 9.29 6.28 2.58
CA ARG A 265 10.56 5.88 3.20
C ARG A 265 11.74 6.06 2.25
N ALA A 266 11.54 5.78 0.96
CA ALA A 266 12.53 5.95 -0.10
C ALA A 266 12.40 7.33 -0.80
N HIS A 267 11.17 7.80 -1.01
CA HIS A 267 10.89 9.11 -1.61
C HIS A 267 10.90 10.23 -0.56
N ARG A 268 12.09 10.53 -0.05
CA ARG A 268 12.31 11.54 0.99
C ARG A 268 13.39 12.53 0.57
N ILE A 269 13.44 13.68 1.23
CA ILE A 269 14.51 14.68 1.07
C ILE A 269 15.87 13.96 1.21
N GLY A 270 16.75 14.14 0.23
CA GLY A 270 18.03 13.44 0.11
C GLY A 270 18.09 12.43 -1.04
N GLN A 271 16.93 12.00 -1.56
CA GLN A 271 16.86 11.17 -2.76
C GLN A 271 17.38 11.93 -4.00
N GLN A 272 18.24 11.26 -4.77
CA GLN A 272 18.86 11.81 -5.99
C GLN A 272 18.25 11.26 -7.28
N TYR A 273 17.56 10.12 -7.20
CA TYR A 273 17.01 9.43 -8.36
C TYR A 273 15.47 9.36 -8.30
N SER A 274 14.83 9.25 -9.47
CA SER A 274 13.40 8.92 -9.55
C SER A 274 13.15 7.58 -8.87
N VAL A 275 12.12 7.53 -8.03
CA VAL A 275 11.78 6.31 -7.29
C VAL A 275 10.68 5.58 -8.04
N ASN A 276 10.98 4.37 -8.54
CA ASN A 276 10.01 3.51 -9.20
C ASN A 276 9.30 2.63 -8.16
N ILE A 277 7.97 2.66 -8.17
CA ILE A 277 7.11 1.92 -7.25
C ILE A 277 6.39 0.83 -8.02
N HIS A 278 6.67 -0.43 -7.70
CA HIS A 278 6.11 -1.60 -8.38
C HIS A 278 5.13 -2.30 -7.45
N PHE A 279 3.89 -2.44 -7.88
CA PHE A 279 2.87 -3.19 -7.16
C PHE A 279 2.66 -4.55 -7.80
N LEU A 280 3.17 -5.61 -7.17
CA LEU A 280 3.09 -6.96 -7.70
C LEU A 280 1.70 -7.55 -7.43
N CYS A 281 0.93 -7.72 -8.50
CA CYS A 281 -0.43 -8.24 -8.48
C CYS A 281 -0.51 -9.58 -9.19
N ALA A 282 -1.36 -10.50 -8.72
CA ALA A 282 -1.71 -11.71 -9.44
C ALA A 282 -3.17 -11.65 -9.89
N LYS A 283 -3.45 -11.98 -11.16
CA LYS A 283 -4.84 -12.08 -11.66
C LYS A 283 -5.53 -13.32 -11.09
N GLY A 284 -6.83 -13.22 -10.84
CA GLY A 284 -7.61 -14.30 -10.22
C GLY A 284 -7.23 -14.52 -8.76
N SER A 285 -6.84 -13.44 -8.06
CA SER A 285 -6.39 -13.49 -6.66
C SER A 285 -7.05 -12.40 -5.82
N VAL A 286 -6.67 -12.32 -4.54
CA VAL A 286 -7.14 -11.25 -3.63
C VAL A 286 -6.84 -9.84 -4.17
N ASP A 287 -5.80 -9.70 -5.00
CA ASP A 287 -5.37 -8.40 -5.53
C ASP A 287 -6.46 -7.75 -6.41
N ASP A 288 -7.31 -8.56 -7.08
CA ASP A 288 -8.44 -8.07 -7.89
C ASP A 288 -9.52 -7.39 -7.03
N PHE A 289 -9.54 -7.66 -5.72
CA PHE A 289 -10.41 -6.98 -4.76
C PHE A 289 -9.71 -5.81 -4.06
N ILE A 290 -8.43 -5.95 -3.72
CA ILE A 290 -7.69 -4.93 -3.00
C ILE A 290 -7.43 -3.73 -3.90
N TRP A 291 -7.03 -3.94 -5.16
CA TRP A 291 -6.64 -2.86 -6.05
C TRP A 291 -7.77 -1.84 -6.29
N PRO A 292 -9.00 -2.24 -6.70
CA PRO A 292 -10.10 -1.28 -6.86
C PRO A 292 -10.51 -0.63 -5.53
N SER A 293 -10.37 -1.35 -4.40
CA SER A 293 -10.63 -0.81 -3.07
C SER A 293 -9.67 0.33 -2.73
N LEU A 294 -8.39 0.17 -3.06
CA LEU A 294 -7.35 1.17 -2.86
C LEU A 294 -7.59 2.42 -3.69
N GLU A 295 -7.88 2.26 -4.98
CA GLU A 295 -8.18 3.38 -5.89
C GLU A 295 -9.38 4.19 -5.41
N LYS A 296 -10.47 3.50 -5.03
CA LYS A 296 -11.67 4.15 -4.49
C LYS A 296 -11.36 4.94 -3.22
N LYS A 297 -10.63 4.35 -2.27
CA LYS A 297 -10.26 5.02 -1.02
C LYS A 297 -9.36 6.23 -1.27
N LEU A 298 -8.38 6.13 -2.17
CA LEU A 298 -7.52 7.25 -2.53
C LEU A 298 -8.28 8.39 -3.19
N SER A 299 -9.22 8.09 -4.09
CA SER A 299 -10.06 9.11 -4.71
C SER A 299 -10.94 9.84 -3.68
N VAL A 300 -11.51 9.10 -2.71
CA VAL A 300 -12.27 9.68 -1.59
C VAL A 300 -11.39 10.60 -0.74
N ILE A 301 -10.18 10.15 -0.37
CA ILE A 301 -9.26 10.95 0.44
C ILE A 301 -8.76 12.18 -0.31
N GLY A 302 -8.40 12.05 -1.60
CA GLY A 302 -8.02 13.19 -2.44
C GLY A 302 -9.14 14.22 -2.56
N SER A 303 -10.38 13.77 -2.76
CA SER A 303 -11.55 14.64 -2.80
C SER A 303 -11.78 15.39 -1.48
N ALA A 304 -11.60 14.70 -0.34
CA ALA A 304 -11.74 15.31 0.97
C ALA A 304 -10.61 16.31 1.29
N LEU A 305 -9.35 15.97 1.00
CA LEU A 305 -8.19 16.73 1.46
C LEU A 305 -7.74 17.80 0.47
N ASP A 306 -7.75 17.49 -0.83
CA ASP A 306 -7.13 18.31 -1.87
C ASP A 306 -8.19 19.01 -2.74
N GLY A 307 -9.46 18.63 -2.63
CA GLY A 307 -10.60 19.28 -3.31
C GLY A 307 -10.68 18.98 -4.81
N ASN A 308 -9.75 18.18 -5.33
CA ASN A 308 -9.82 17.58 -6.66
C ASN A 308 -10.47 16.20 -6.56
N CYS A 309 -11.30 15.83 -7.53
CA CYS A 309 -11.66 14.43 -7.78
C CYS A 309 -10.37 13.70 -8.20
N GLY A 310 -9.59 13.23 -7.22
CA GLY A 310 -8.23 12.75 -7.45
C GLY A 310 -8.17 11.60 -8.44
N ASN A 311 -7.25 11.71 -9.41
CA ASN A 311 -6.66 10.58 -10.14
C ASN A 311 -6.24 9.52 -9.09
N GLY A 312 -6.56 8.24 -9.30
CA GLY A 312 -6.41 7.14 -8.32
C GLY A 312 -4.97 6.89 -7.85
N LEU A 313 -4.49 5.64 -7.84
CA LEU A 313 -3.06 5.40 -7.57
C LEU A 313 -2.14 6.14 -8.55
N GLY A 314 -2.66 6.58 -9.70
CA GLY A 314 -1.90 7.27 -10.72
C GLY A 314 -0.85 6.32 -11.31
N THR A 315 -1.25 5.08 -11.57
CA THR A 315 -0.41 4.15 -12.32
C THR A 315 -0.27 4.64 -13.74
N GLU A 316 0.96 4.93 -14.13
CA GLU A 316 1.27 5.42 -15.47
C GLU A 316 1.23 4.26 -16.47
N GLU A 317 1.48 3.01 -16.03
CA GLU A 317 1.50 1.81 -16.87
C GLU A 317 1.04 0.53 -16.12
N GLN A 318 0.33 -0.36 -16.83
CA GLN A 318 0.10 -1.75 -16.44
C GLN A 318 1.05 -2.66 -17.23
N ILE A 319 1.85 -3.44 -16.54
CA ILE A 319 2.90 -4.26 -17.17
C ILE A 319 2.72 -5.71 -16.73
N THR A 320 2.92 -6.65 -17.65
CA THR A 320 3.00 -8.08 -17.29
C THR A 320 4.46 -8.42 -17.08
N ALA A 321 4.81 -9.04 -15.95
CA ALA A 321 6.16 -9.51 -15.73
C ALA A 321 6.52 -10.53 -16.84
N PRO A 322 7.69 -10.40 -17.48
CA PRO A 322 8.09 -11.34 -18.53
C PRO A 322 8.19 -12.75 -17.95
N ALA A 323 7.66 -13.73 -18.67
CA ALA A 323 7.92 -15.13 -18.38
C ALA A 323 9.40 -15.42 -18.69
N LEU A 324 10.04 -16.24 -17.86
CA LEU A 324 11.39 -16.73 -18.12
C LEU A 324 11.36 -17.79 -19.23
N ASP A 325 11.02 -17.39 -20.45
CA ASP A 325 11.26 -18.20 -21.65
C ASP A 325 12.60 -17.78 -22.27
N GLU A 326 13.41 -18.77 -22.69
CA GLU A 326 14.82 -18.66 -23.14
C GLU A 326 15.08 -17.73 -24.37
N GLY A 327 14.11 -16.95 -24.84
CA GLY A 327 14.22 -16.10 -26.03
C GLY A 327 13.73 -14.66 -25.89
N THR A 328 13.36 -14.20 -24.69
CA THR A 328 12.76 -12.86 -24.50
C THR A 328 13.84 -11.80 -24.28
N PRO A 329 13.81 -10.63 -24.96
CA PRO A 329 14.80 -9.56 -24.72
C PRO A 329 14.80 -9.14 -23.25
N SER A 330 15.99 -8.95 -22.68
CA SER A 330 16.16 -8.75 -21.24
C SER A 330 15.48 -7.46 -20.75
N VAL A 331 14.94 -7.51 -19.53
CA VAL A 331 14.30 -6.38 -18.84
C VAL A 331 15.25 -5.16 -18.71
N LEU A 332 16.56 -5.35 -18.87
CA LEU A 332 17.54 -4.26 -18.93
C LEU A 332 17.26 -3.27 -20.08
N GLN A 333 16.66 -3.72 -21.20
CA GLN A 333 16.20 -2.82 -22.25
C GLN A 333 14.98 -1.98 -21.84
N PHE A 334 14.16 -2.47 -20.91
CA PHE A 334 13.04 -1.70 -20.33
C PHE A 334 13.51 -0.63 -19.34
N PHE A 335 14.52 -0.92 -18.53
CA PHE A 335 15.06 0.05 -17.55
C PHE A 335 15.89 1.17 -18.18
N SER A 336 16.41 0.97 -19.40
CA SER A 336 17.23 1.97 -20.10
C SER A 336 16.41 3.00 -20.91
N GLN A 337 15.15 2.70 -21.28
CA GLN A 337 14.32 3.61 -22.07
C GLN A 337 13.75 4.81 -21.28
N GLY A 338 13.89 4.84 -19.96
CA GLY A 338 13.49 5.97 -19.12
C GLY A 338 14.48 7.14 -19.06
N GLY A 339 15.64 7.04 -19.74
CA GLY A 339 16.77 7.97 -19.61
C GLY A 339 17.15 8.78 -20.85
N ALA A 340 16.42 8.69 -21.97
CA ALA A 340 16.75 9.42 -23.19
C ALA A 340 15.50 10.05 -23.84
N GLY A 341 15.21 11.28 -23.43
CA GLY A 341 14.30 12.20 -24.11
C GLY A 341 14.66 13.61 -23.64
N GLY A 342 15.30 14.37 -24.53
CA GLY A 342 15.90 15.68 -24.27
C GLY A 342 14.92 16.84 -24.19
#